data_AF-A0A2H2ZLN1-F1
#
_entry.id   AF-A0A2H2ZLN1-F1
#
_cell.length_a   1.000
_cell.length_b   1.000
_cell.length_c   1.000
_cell.angle_alpha   90.00
_cell.angle_beta   90.00
_cell.angle_gamma   90.00
#
_symmetry.space_group_name_H-M   'P 1'
#
loop_
_entity.id
_entity.type
_entity.pdbx_description
1 polymer ?
#
loop_
_entity_poly.entity_id
_entity_poly.type
_entity_poly.pdbx_seq_one_letter_code
_entity_poly.pdbx_strand_id
1 'polypeptide(L)'
;MPVAESTSQAAAMDDALVWIDCEMTGLNPDTEEILEIYCILTTADLDIVDPEGFHAVIHWPKSRLDQMDDWCTNTHGKSGLTAAVIASDTTPAQAADALYRYITRFVPRPRTALLAGNSVHADRAFLRKEPFAKVVEHLHYRILDVSSIKEAARRWSRPEVLSRAPAKMERHKARDDILESIEEARYYRDVIFRAASSSSAASGDSGS
;
A
#
# COMPACT_ATOMS: atom_id res chain seq x y z
N MET A 1 -15.93 -18.99 -25.71
CA MET A 1 -15.20 -19.78 -24.71
C MET A 1 -14.12 -18.90 -24.08
N PRO A 2 -14.33 -18.28 -22.89
CA PRO A 2 -13.30 -17.49 -22.20
C PRO A 2 -12.77 -18.14 -20.89
N VAL A 3 -12.96 -19.45 -20.72
CA VAL A 3 -12.75 -20.10 -19.41
C VAL A 3 -11.27 -20.20 -19.00
N ALA A 4 -10.33 -20.26 -19.97
CA ALA A 4 -8.91 -20.44 -19.67
C ALA A 4 -8.23 -19.19 -19.08
N GLU A 5 -8.50 -17.99 -19.60
CA GLU A 5 -7.93 -16.72 -19.07
C GLU A 5 -8.49 -16.37 -17.69
N SER A 6 -9.79 -16.65 -17.46
CA SER A 6 -10.45 -16.39 -16.18
C SER A 6 -9.88 -17.24 -15.04
N THR A 7 -9.42 -18.46 -15.33
CA THR A 7 -8.92 -19.38 -14.29
C THR A 7 -7.47 -19.06 -13.91
N SER A 8 -6.64 -18.62 -14.87
CA SER A 8 -5.26 -18.18 -14.59
C SER A 8 -5.21 -16.85 -13.85
N GLN A 9 -6.13 -15.93 -14.16
CA GLN A 9 -6.20 -14.64 -13.47
C GLN A 9 -6.75 -14.79 -12.04
N ALA A 10 -7.71 -15.70 -11.82
CA ALA A 10 -8.20 -16.02 -10.48
C ALA A 10 -7.12 -16.69 -9.61
N ALA A 11 -6.33 -17.61 -10.17
CA ALA A 11 -5.22 -18.24 -9.46
C ALA A 11 -4.06 -17.27 -9.18
N ALA A 12 -3.81 -16.29 -10.06
CA ALA A 12 -2.80 -15.25 -9.84
C ALA A 12 -3.19 -14.24 -8.74
N MET A 13 -4.49 -14.16 -8.38
CA MET A 13 -5.02 -13.31 -7.32
C MET A 13 -5.15 -14.03 -5.97
N ASP A 14 -4.85 -15.33 -5.90
CA ASP A 14 -4.64 -16.00 -4.61
C ASP A 14 -3.40 -15.38 -3.95
N ASP A 15 -3.54 -15.01 -2.68
CA ASP A 15 -2.54 -14.25 -1.91
C ASP A 15 -2.17 -12.87 -2.50
N ALA A 16 -3.10 -12.23 -3.22
CA ALA A 16 -2.93 -10.85 -3.69
C ALA A 16 -2.66 -9.87 -2.54
N LEU A 17 -1.91 -8.82 -2.86
CA LEU A 17 -1.60 -7.73 -1.94
C LEU A 17 -2.31 -6.45 -2.41
N VAL A 18 -3.00 -5.81 -1.49
CA VAL A 18 -3.71 -4.55 -1.71
C VAL A 18 -2.89 -3.45 -1.06
N TRP A 19 -2.14 -2.71 -1.87
CA TRP A 19 -1.26 -1.63 -1.44
C TRP A 19 -2.07 -0.36 -1.30
N ILE A 20 -2.15 0.21 -0.10
CA ILE A 20 -2.86 1.46 0.15
C ILE A 20 -1.94 2.41 0.89
N ASP A 21 -2.01 3.68 0.49
CA ASP A 21 -1.37 4.81 1.14
C ASP A 21 -2.42 5.93 1.26
N CYS A 22 -2.57 6.45 2.48
CA CYS A 22 -3.48 7.53 2.79
C CYS A 22 -2.69 8.79 3.16
N GLU A 23 -3.16 9.93 2.68
CA GLU A 23 -2.78 11.22 3.25
C GLU A 23 -3.87 11.67 4.21
N MET A 24 -3.49 12.17 5.39
CA MET A 24 -4.44 12.54 6.46
C MET A 24 -4.21 13.96 6.96
N THR A 25 -5.19 14.51 7.67
CA THR A 25 -5.06 15.79 8.38
C THR A 25 -4.16 15.72 9.62
N GLY A 26 -3.80 14.50 10.05
CA GLY A 26 -2.89 14.23 11.15
C GLY A 26 -2.81 12.72 11.46
N LEU A 27 -2.28 12.36 12.62
CA LEU A 27 -1.98 10.96 12.96
C LEU A 27 -3.02 10.24 13.83
N ASN A 28 -4.03 10.96 14.36
CA ASN A 28 -5.02 10.37 15.26
C ASN A 28 -6.31 9.99 14.50
N PRO A 29 -6.60 8.69 14.29
CA PRO A 29 -7.77 8.24 13.54
C PRO A 29 -9.11 8.54 14.23
N ASP A 30 -9.12 8.96 15.49
CA ASP A 30 -10.35 9.36 16.20
C ASP A 30 -10.73 10.83 15.96
N THR A 31 -9.79 11.67 15.53
CA THR A 31 -10.00 13.12 15.38
C THR A 31 -9.60 13.66 14.02
N GLU A 32 -8.86 12.89 13.23
CA GLU A 32 -8.31 13.27 11.94
C GLU A 32 -9.02 12.55 10.79
N GLU A 33 -8.91 13.15 9.61
CA GLU A 33 -9.64 12.75 8.42
C GLU A 33 -8.69 12.31 7.31
N ILE A 34 -9.15 11.38 6.47
CA ILE A 34 -8.44 11.01 5.24
C ILE A 34 -8.69 12.08 4.16
N LEU A 35 -7.61 12.56 3.55
CA LEU A 35 -7.60 13.58 2.51
C LEU A 35 -7.45 12.97 1.10
N GLU A 36 -6.59 11.97 0.97
CA GLU A 36 -6.29 11.32 -0.31
C GLU A 36 -6.06 9.83 -0.07
N ILE A 37 -6.47 9.00 -1.03
CA ILE A 37 -6.20 7.57 -1.02
C ILE A 37 -5.68 7.14 -2.38
N TYR A 38 -4.57 6.42 -2.39
CA TYR A 38 -4.15 5.63 -3.54
C TYR A 38 -4.21 4.15 -3.21
N CYS A 39 -4.52 3.33 -4.22
CA CYS A 39 -4.53 1.89 -4.08
C CYS A 39 -4.01 1.20 -5.34
N ILE A 40 -3.05 0.29 -5.18
CA ILE A 40 -2.52 -0.58 -6.25
C ILE A 40 -2.63 -2.02 -5.80
N LEU A 41 -2.97 -2.93 -6.71
CA LEU A 41 -2.97 -4.36 -6.43
C LEU A 41 -1.76 -5.02 -7.06
N THR A 42 -1.17 -5.96 -6.34
CA THR A 42 -0.16 -6.86 -6.90
C THR A 42 -0.58 -8.32 -6.71
N THR A 43 -0.05 -9.19 -7.57
CA THR A 43 0.03 -10.63 -7.29
C THR A 43 0.89 -10.90 -6.04
N ALA A 44 0.93 -12.16 -5.59
CA ALA A 44 1.83 -12.60 -4.54
C ALA A 44 3.33 -12.36 -4.87
N ASP A 45 3.68 -12.33 -6.16
CA ASP A 45 5.03 -12.06 -6.66
C ASP A 45 5.31 -10.58 -6.91
N LEU A 46 4.46 -9.68 -6.41
CA LEU A 46 4.63 -8.22 -6.50
C LEU A 46 4.51 -7.68 -7.94
N ASP A 47 3.87 -8.43 -8.85
CA ASP A 47 3.55 -7.94 -10.19
C ASP A 47 2.29 -7.08 -10.13
N ILE A 48 2.35 -5.87 -10.69
CA ILE A 48 1.24 -4.92 -10.68
C ILE A 48 0.11 -5.43 -11.58
N VAL A 49 -1.10 -5.51 -11.03
CA VAL A 49 -2.29 -6.02 -11.70
C VAL A 49 -2.96 -4.95 -12.57
N ASP A 50 -3.01 -3.73 -12.05
CA ASP A 50 -3.60 -2.56 -12.70
C ASP A 50 -2.63 -1.38 -12.58
N PRO A 51 -1.90 -1.02 -13.66
CA PRO A 51 -0.90 0.05 -13.64
C PRO A 51 -1.45 1.44 -13.34
N GLU A 52 -2.73 1.68 -13.61
CA GLU A 52 -3.38 2.96 -13.32
C GLU A 52 -3.64 3.08 -11.82
N GLY A 53 -4.11 2.00 -11.20
CA GLY A 53 -4.48 1.99 -9.80
C GLY A 53 -5.83 2.65 -9.53
N PHE A 54 -6.15 2.81 -8.25
CA PHE A 54 -7.24 3.66 -7.78
C PHE A 54 -6.68 4.89 -7.10
N HIS A 55 -7.35 6.02 -7.30
CA HIS A 55 -7.03 7.28 -6.68
C HIS A 55 -8.31 8.06 -6.36
N ALA A 56 -8.37 8.66 -5.16
CA ALA A 56 -9.42 9.60 -4.80
C ALA A 56 -8.86 10.70 -3.89
N VAL A 57 -9.20 11.95 -4.21
CA VAL A 57 -9.04 13.10 -3.30
C VAL A 57 -10.40 13.39 -2.67
N ILE A 58 -10.46 13.40 -1.35
CA ILE A 58 -11.70 13.53 -0.57
C ILE A 58 -11.92 14.99 -0.20
N HIS A 59 -13.14 15.48 -0.39
CA HIS A 59 -13.53 16.84 -0.05
C HIS A 59 -13.58 17.06 1.47
N TRP A 60 -12.95 18.14 1.91
CA TRP A 60 -13.13 18.71 3.24
C TRP A 60 -13.21 20.24 3.17
N PRO A 61 -14.04 20.88 4.02
CA PRO A 61 -14.12 22.33 4.05
C PRO A 61 -12.80 22.91 4.58
N LYS A 62 -12.47 24.12 4.12
CA LYS A 62 -11.27 24.85 4.57
C LYS A 62 -11.16 24.91 6.10
N SER A 63 -12.29 25.09 6.80
CA SER A 63 -12.33 25.14 8.26
C SER A 63 -11.82 23.87 8.95
N ARG A 64 -11.86 22.70 8.30
CA ARG A 64 -11.26 21.46 8.79
C ARG A 64 -9.76 21.46 8.53
N LEU A 65 -9.33 21.84 7.33
CA LEU A 65 -7.91 21.89 6.95
C LEU A 65 -7.13 22.92 7.77
N ASP A 66 -7.77 24.00 8.18
CA ASP A 66 -7.20 25.03 9.07
C ASP A 66 -6.90 24.51 10.49
N GLN A 67 -7.33 23.29 10.84
CA GLN A 67 -7.05 22.65 12.13
C GLN A 67 -5.84 21.70 12.08
N MET A 68 -5.26 21.49 10.91
CA MET A 68 -4.04 20.70 10.76
C MET A 68 -2.87 21.35 11.50
N ASP A 69 -1.92 20.53 11.95
CA ASP A 69 -0.67 21.06 12.50
C ASP A 69 0.19 21.76 11.42
N ASP A 70 1.26 22.44 11.86
CA ASP A 70 2.15 23.18 10.97
C ASP A 70 2.83 22.26 9.93
N TRP A 71 3.11 21.01 10.30
CA TRP A 71 3.78 20.07 9.42
C TRP A 71 2.86 19.63 8.29
N CYS A 72 1.64 19.20 8.61
CA CYS A 72 0.61 18.81 7.64
C CYS A 72 0.23 19.99 6.75
N THR A 73 0.02 21.18 7.33
CA THR A 73 -0.33 22.40 6.58
C THR A 73 0.74 22.74 5.53
N ASN A 74 2.01 22.69 5.91
CA ASN A 74 3.12 22.99 5.01
C ASN A 74 3.33 21.90 3.95
N THR A 75 3.24 20.63 4.35
CA THR A 75 3.46 19.48 3.44
C THR A 75 2.36 19.42 2.38
N HIS A 76 1.09 19.43 2.80
CA HIS A 76 -0.07 19.37 1.89
C HIS A 76 -0.24 20.65 1.07
N GLY A 77 0.18 21.79 1.61
CA GLY A 77 0.24 23.04 0.86
C GLY A 77 1.25 23.00 -0.29
N LYS A 78 2.45 22.44 -0.05
CA LYS A 78 3.52 22.32 -1.05
C LYS A 78 3.22 21.28 -2.13
N SER A 79 2.60 20.15 -1.76
CA SER A 79 2.19 19.13 -2.72
C SER A 79 1.02 19.57 -3.59
N GLY A 80 0.26 20.59 -3.15
CA GLY A 80 -0.97 21.05 -3.78
C GLY A 80 -2.21 20.28 -3.32
N LEU A 81 -2.05 19.30 -2.41
CA LEU A 81 -3.15 18.49 -1.90
C LEU A 81 -4.21 19.33 -1.19
N THR A 82 -3.83 20.35 -0.40
CA THR A 82 -4.81 21.23 0.27
C THR A 82 -5.76 21.89 -0.72
N ALA A 83 -5.25 22.35 -1.87
CA ALA A 83 -6.08 22.96 -2.90
C ALA A 83 -6.96 21.93 -3.61
N ALA A 84 -6.43 20.73 -3.87
CA ALA A 84 -7.17 19.63 -4.48
C ALA A 84 -8.32 19.13 -3.57
N VAL A 85 -8.11 19.05 -2.26
CA VAL A 85 -9.14 18.68 -1.28
C VAL A 85 -10.28 19.70 -1.26
N ILE A 86 -9.97 21.00 -1.24
CA ILE A 86 -10.99 22.05 -1.27
C ILE A 86 -11.80 22.01 -2.56
N ALA A 87 -11.14 21.73 -3.70
CA ALA A 87 -11.76 21.69 -5.01
C ALA A 87 -12.46 20.36 -5.35
N SER A 88 -12.21 19.29 -4.59
CA SER A 88 -12.86 17.99 -4.80
C SER A 88 -14.34 18.06 -4.43
N ASP A 89 -15.17 17.30 -5.13
CA ASP A 89 -16.58 17.06 -4.81
C ASP A 89 -16.81 15.64 -4.23
N THR A 90 -15.73 14.87 -4.04
CA THR A 90 -15.82 13.47 -3.60
C THR A 90 -16.00 13.40 -2.09
N THR A 91 -17.13 12.88 -1.64
CA THR A 91 -17.38 12.63 -0.22
C THR A 91 -16.61 11.40 0.28
N PRO A 92 -16.35 11.29 1.60
CA PRO A 92 -15.74 10.08 2.18
C PRO A 92 -16.50 8.80 1.82
N ALA A 93 -17.84 8.85 1.81
CA ALA A 93 -18.67 7.70 1.47
C ALA A 93 -18.49 7.25 0.01
N GLN A 94 -18.46 8.19 -0.93
CA GLN A 94 -18.21 7.92 -2.35
C GLN A 94 -16.81 7.34 -2.57
N ALA A 95 -15.79 7.90 -1.92
CA ALA A 95 -14.43 7.39 -1.98
C ALA A 95 -14.36 5.95 -1.44
N ALA A 96 -14.99 5.69 -0.29
CA ALA A 96 -15.03 4.35 0.30
C ALA A 96 -15.75 3.33 -0.59
N ASP A 97 -16.90 3.69 -1.18
CA ASP A 97 -17.63 2.83 -2.14
C ASP A 97 -16.82 2.56 -3.41
N ALA A 98 -16.15 3.58 -3.95
CA ALA A 98 -15.33 3.44 -5.15
C ALA A 98 -14.10 2.56 -4.89
N LEU A 99 -13.40 2.77 -3.77
CA LEU A 99 -12.27 1.95 -3.34
C LEU A 99 -12.69 0.48 -3.11
N TYR A 100 -13.79 0.27 -2.39
CA TYR A 100 -14.33 -1.07 -2.16
C TYR A 100 -14.67 -1.80 -3.46
N ARG A 101 -15.35 -1.13 -4.39
CA ARG A 101 -15.66 -1.71 -5.72
C ARG A 101 -14.41 -2.01 -6.53
N TYR A 102 -13.43 -1.11 -6.50
CA TYR A 102 -12.16 -1.32 -7.18
C TYR A 102 -11.43 -2.56 -6.66
N ILE A 103 -11.32 -2.72 -5.34
CA ILE A 103 -10.66 -3.89 -4.72
C ILE A 103 -11.43 -5.17 -5.02
N THR A 104 -12.75 -5.18 -4.82
CA THR A 104 -13.59 -6.38 -4.98
C THR A 104 -13.72 -6.85 -6.44
N ARG A 105 -13.48 -5.97 -7.41
CA ARG A 105 -13.36 -6.35 -8.83
C ARG A 105 -12.23 -7.36 -9.07
N PHE A 106 -11.13 -7.24 -8.35
CA PHE A 106 -9.95 -8.11 -8.49
C PHE A 106 -9.89 -9.20 -7.40
N VAL A 107 -10.38 -8.89 -6.21
CA VAL A 107 -10.42 -9.79 -5.06
C VAL A 107 -11.88 -10.05 -4.67
N PRO A 108 -12.64 -10.84 -5.43
CA PRO A 108 -14.08 -11.02 -5.19
C PRO A 108 -14.37 -11.84 -3.93
N ARG A 109 -13.42 -12.71 -3.51
CA ARG A 109 -13.57 -13.52 -2.29
C ARG A 109 -13.07 -12.72 -1.08
N PRO A 110 -13.87 -12.58 -0.01
CA PRO A 110 -13.42 -11.90 1.19
C PRO A 110 -12.32 -12.70 1.90
N ARG A 111 -11.46 -12.00 2.63
CA ARG A 111 -10.39 -12.53 3.51
C ARG A 111 -9.27 -13.29 2.79
N THR A 112 -9.11 -13.14 1.48
CA THR A 112 -8.01 -13.78 0.73
C THR A 112 -6.81 -12.88 0.47
N ALA A 113 -7.00 -11.55 0.40
CA ALA A 113 -5.92 -10.60 0.14
C ALA A 113 -5.50 -9.85 1.43
N LEU A 114 -4.22 -9.47 1.52
CA LEU A 114 -3.68 -8.70 2.63
C LEU A 114 -3.56 -7.22 2.26
N LEU A 115 -3.79 -6.35 3.24
CA LEU A 115 -3.39 -4.94 3.15
C LEU A 115 -1.86 -4.85 3.22
N ALA A 116 -1.24 -4.08 2.33
CA ALA A 116 0.20 -3.93 2.21
C ALA A 116 0.62 -2.46 2.09
N GLY A 117 1.85 -2.16 2.50
CA GLY A 117 2.43 -0.80 2.43
C GLY A 117 3.57 -0.60 3.43
N ASN A 118 4.20 0.57 3.41
CA ASN A 118 5.12 0.99 4.47
C ASN A 118 4.32 1.53 5.65
N SER A 119 4.56 1.01 6.85
CA SER A 119 3.88 1.49 8.07
C SER A 119 2.35 1.43 7.97
N VAL A 120 1.84 0.51 7.14
CA VAL A 120 0.44 0.43 6.73
C VAL A 120 -0.54 0.16 7.88
N HIS A 121 -0.02 -0.17 9.06
CA HIS A 121 -0.82 -0.19 10.28
C HIS A 121 -1.43 1.17 10.62
N ALA A 122 -0.77 2.28 10.23
CA ALA A 122 -1.29 3.64 10.38
C ALA A 122 -2.49 3.88 9.45
N ASP A 123 -2.36 3.62 8.15
CA ASP A 123 -3.45 3.70 7.18
C ASP A 123 -4.63 2.82 7.59
N ARG A 124 -4.33 1.59 8.01
CA ARG A 124 -5.34 0.66 8.50
C ARG A 124 -6.13 1.22 9.68
N ALA A 125 -5.50 2.02 10.55
CA ALA A 125 -6.18 2.60 11.71
C ALA A 125 -7.30 3.57 11.26
N PHE A 126 -7.05 4.35 10.22
CA PHE A 126 -8.05 5.22 9.59
C PHE A 126 -9.10 4.43 8.80
N LEU A 127 -8.66 3.47 7.97
CA LEU A 127 -9.56 2.66 7.14
C LEU A 127 -10.51 1.76 7.93
N ARG A 128 -10.26 1.53 9.23
CA ARG A 128 -11.17 0.82 10.14
C ARG A 128 -12.38 1.64 10.57
N LYS A 129 -12.37 2.96 10.33
CA LYS A 129 -13.47 3.86 10.68
C LYS A 129 -14.47 3.90 9.53
N GLU A 130 -15.74 4.13 9.86
CA GLU A 130 -16.76 4.41 8.84
C GLU A 130 -16.42 5.72 8.12
N PRO A 131 -16.64 5.81 6.79
CA PRO A 131 -17.30 4.83 5.92
C PRO A 131 -16.38 3.78 5.27
N PHE A 132 -15.09 3.76 5.62
CA PHE A 132 -14.07 2.91 4.98
C PHE A 132 -13.99 1.49 5.55
N ALA A 133 -14.58 1.22 6.72
CA ALA A 133 -14.50 -0.03 7.45
C ALA A 133 -14.71 -1.28 6.56
N LYS A 134 -15.69 -1.23 5.63
CA LYS A 134 -15.98 -2.29 4.66
C LYS A 134 -14.76 -2.77 3.85
N VAL A 135 -13.78 -1.91 3.59
CA VAL A 135 -12.53 -2.24 2.89
C VAL A 135 -11.66 -3.13 3.75
N VAL A 136 -11.34 -2.71 4.97
CA VAL A 136 -10.49 -3.50 5.89
C VAL A 136 -11.21 -4.76 6.35
N GLU A 137 -12.53 -4.70 6.46
CA GLU A 137 -13.34 -5.89 6.63
C GLU A 137 -13.09 -6.80 5.45
N HIS A 138 -13.34 -6.45 4.20
CA HIS A 138 -13.15 -7.38 3.07
C HIS A 138 -11.78 -8.06 3.02
N LEU A 139 -10.71 -7.36 3.41
CA LEU A 139 -9.34 -7.87 3.45
C LEU A 139 -9.08 -8.80 4.65
N HIS A 140 -8.00 -9.58 4.56
CA HIS A 140 -7.55 -10.42 5.66
C HIS A 140 -7.11 -9.56 6.87
N TYR A 141 -7.18 -10.12 8.09
CA TYR A 141 -6.87 -9.36 9.32
C TYR A 141 -5.38 -9.01 9.49
N ARG A 142 -4.50 -9.76 8.80
CA ARG A 142 -3.05 -9.55 8.74
C ARG A 142 -2.73 -8.45 7.72
N ILE A 143 -1.56 -7.85 7.91
CA ILE A 143 -0.99 -6.88 6.99
C ILE A 143 0.41 -7.34 6.57
N LEU A 144 0.84 -6.93 5.38
CA LEU A 144 2.23 -6.97 4.96
C LEU A 144 2.83 -5.57 5.14
N ASP A 145 3.49 -5.34 6.28
CA ASP A 145 4.12 -4.06 6.59
C ASP A 145 5.60 -4.09 6.20
N VAL A 146 5.95 -3.37 5.13
CA VAL A 146 7.32 -3.32 4.59
C VAL A 146 8.27 -2.65 5.59
N SER A 147 7.78 -1.69 6.39
CA SER A 147 8.59 -1.04 7.43
C SER A 147 9.01 -2.04 8.52
N SER A 148 8.20 -3.06 8.80
CA SER A 148 8.59 -4.14 9.72
C SER A 148 9.77 -4.96 9.17
N ILE A 149 9.76 -5.25 7.86
CA ILE A 149 10.85 -5.97 7.19
C ILE A 149 12.12 -5.11 7.18
N LYS A 150 11.98 -3.82 6.88
CA LYS A 150 13.07 -2.83 6.93
C LYS A 150 13.72 -2.75 8.30
N GLU A 151 12.93 -2.64 9.37
CA GLU A 151 13.44 -2.56 10.74
C GLU A 151 14.11 -3.88 11.20
N ALA A 152 13.59 -5.03 10.74
CA ALA A 152 14.23 -6.34 10.95
C ALA A 152 15.56 -6.43 10.19
N ALA A 153 15.60 -6.03 8.92
CA ALA A 153 16.81 -5.97 8.11
C ALA A 153 17.87 -5.09 8.77
N ARG A 154 17.47 -3.92 9.28
CA ARG A 154 18.34 -2.97 10.01
C ARG A 154 19.07 -3.57 11.19
N ARG A 155 18.45 -4.54 11.88
CA ARG A 155 18.99 -5.13 13.11
C ARG A 155 19.68 -6.47 12.88
N TRP A 156 19.21 -7.26 11.91
CA TRP A 156 19.58 -8.66 11.78
C TRP A 156 20.27 -9.01 10.46
N SER A 157 20.14 -8.19 9.43
CA SER A 157 20.83 -8.41 8.15
C SER A 157 22.22 -7.79 8.13
N ARG A 158 23.03 -8.20 7.14
CA ARG A 158 24.33 -7.58 6.91
C ARG A 158 24.16 -6.10 6.51
N PRO A 159 25.06 -5.18 6.90
CA PRO A 159 24.93 -3.75 6.61
C PRO A 159 24.72 -3.42 5.12
N GLU A 160 25.24 -4.25 4.21
CA GLU A 160 25.12 -4.06 2.76
C GLU A 160 23.69 -4.21 2.24
N VAL A 161 22.82 -4.89 2.98
CA VAL A 161 21.39 -5.03 2.63
C VAL A 161 20.68 -3.69 2.76
N LEU A 162 21.05 -2.84 3.73
CA LEU A 162 20.41 -1.52 3.83
C LEU A 162 21.07 -0.50 2.92
N SER A 163 22.39 -0.54 2.77
CA SER A 163 23.09 0.44 1.93
C SER A 163 22.75 0.32 0.44
N ARG A 164 22.21 -0.83 0.01
CA ARG A 164 21.77 -1.09 -1.36
C ARG A 164 20.25 -1.05 -1.53
N ALA A 165 19.49 -0.81 -0.47
CA ALA A 165 18.04 -0.66 -0.58
C ALA A 165 17.72 0.56 -1.45
N PRO A 166 16.67 0.53 -2.28
CA PRO A 166 16.24 1.67 -3.08
C PRO A 166 16.04 2.91 -2.20
N ALA A 167 16.63 4.04 -2.60
CA ALA A 167 16.39 5.31 -1.92
C ALA A 167 14.99 5.82 -2.27
N LYS A 168 14.23 6.27 -1.26
CA LYS A 168 12.97 6.99 -1.51
C LYS A 168 13.29 8.32 -2.17
N MET A 169 12.56 8.68 -3.23
CA MET A 169 12.76 9.96 -3.90
C MET A 169 12.02 11.10 -3.18
N GLU A 170 11.19 10.78 -2.17
CA GLU A 170 10.44 11.71 -1.32
C GLU A 170 9.68 12.77 -2.14
N ARG A 171 9.04 12.33 -3.24
CA ARG A 171 8.31 13.23 -4.13
C ARG A 171 6.94 13.68 -3.59
N HIS A 172 6.56 13.20 -2.41
CA HIS A 172 5.32 13.53 -1.69
C HIS A 172 4.07 13.40 -2.57
N LYS A 173 4.01 12.29 -3.33
CA LYS A 173 2.86 11.92 -4.16
C LYS A 173 2.55 10.49 -3.80
N ALA A 174 1.40 10.26 -3.16
CA ALA A 174 1.04 8.95 -2.63
C ALA A 174 1.09 7.79 -3.67
N ARG A 175 0.86 8.06 -4.97
CA ARG A 175 1.13 7.06 -6.04
C ARG A 175 2.61 6.64 -6.11
N ASP A 176 3.51 7.62 -6.15
CA ASP A 176 4.95 7.35 -6.23
C ASP A 176 5.41 6.64 -4.96
N ASP A 177 4.88 7.02 -3.80
CA ASP A 177 5.18 6.39 -2.51
C ASP A 177 4.73 4.91 -2.46
N ILE A 178 3.58 4.55 -3.03
CA ILE A 178 3.16 3.14 -3.18
C ILE A 178 4.11 2.37 -4.10
N LEU A 179 4.48 2.94 -5.25
CA LEU A 179 5.38 2.27 -6.20
C LEU A 179 6.78 2.06 -5.59
N GLU A 180 7.29 3.04 -4.86
CA GLU A 180 8.53 2.95 -4.09
C GLU A 180 8.42 1.86 -3.00
N SER A 181 7.27 1.75 -2.33
CA SER A 181 7.00 0.71 -1.32
C SER A 181 7.01 -0.69 -1.93
N ILE A 182 6.41 -0.88 -3.11
CA ILE A 182 6.42 -2.15 -3.86
C ILE A 182 7.85 -2.52 -4.25
N GLU A 183 8.63 -1.55 -4.73
CA GLU A 183 10.02 -1.78 -5.12
C GLU A 183 10.92 -2.11 -3.92
N GLU A 184 10.73 -1.42 -2.78
CA GLU A 184 11.40 -1.75 -1.52
C GLU A 184 11.05 -3.19 -1.07
N ALA A 185 9.79 -3.61 -1.22
CA ALA A 185 9.37 -4.98 -0.92
C ALA A 185 9.99 -6.02 -1.86
N ARG A 186 10.08 -5.74 -3.18
CA ARG A 186 10.77 -6.61 -4.15
C ARG A 186 12.24 -6.77 -3.77
N TYR A 187 12.90 -5.67 -3.44
CA TYR A 187 14.28 -5.68 -2.99
C TYR A 187 14.47 -6.60 -1.77
N TYR A 188 13.67 -6.44 -0.72
CA TYR A 188 13.78 -7.27 0.48
C TYR A 188 13.42 -8.74 0.22
N ARG A 189 12.40 -9.02 -0.61
CA ARG A 189 12.08 -10.38 -1.06
C ARG A 189 13.31 -11.06 -1.65
N ASP A 190 13.98 -10.38 -2.57
CA ASP A 190 15.07 -10.98 -3.35
C ASP A 190 16.35 -11.13 -2.51
N VAL A 191 16.70 -10.11 -1.70
CA VAL A 191 17.95 -10.08 -0.95
C VAL A 191 17.88 -10.83 0.39
N ILE A 192 16.73 -10.83 1.07
CA ILE A 192 16.60 -11.47 2.40
C ILE A 192 16.04 -12.89 2.28
N PHE A 193 14.97 -13.06 1.50
CA PHE A 193 14.21 -14.32 1.50
C PHE A 193 14.61 -15.27 0.37
N ARG A 194 14.97 -14.76 -0.82
CA ARG A 194 15.39 -15.59 -1.97
C ARG A 194 16.91 -15.76 -2.12
N ALA A 195 17.73 -14.93 -1.48
CA ALA A 195 19.18 -15.12 -1.51
C ALA A 195 19.61 -16.51 -0.98
N ALA A 196 18.90 -17.04 0.03
CA ALA A 196 19.20 -18.34 0.64
C ALA A 196 18.87 -19.55 -0.28
N SER A 197 17.93 -19.44 -1.23
CA SER A 197 17.56 -20.56 -2.11
C SER A 197 18.55 -20.77 -3.26
N SER A 198 19.38 -19.76 -3.57
CA SER A 198 20.43 -19.85 -4.61
C SER A 198 21.74 -20.50 -4.11
N SER A 199 21.99 -20.50 -2.80
CA SER A 199 23.23 -21.03 -2.21
C SER A 199 23.20 -22.54 -1.88
N SER A 200 22.03 -23.18 -1.91
CA SER A 200 21.90 -24.63 -1.62
C SER A 200 21.94 -25.52 -2.87
N ALA A 201 21.87 -24.95 -4.08
CA ALA A 201 21.94 -25.71 -5.34
C ALA A 201 23.37 -25.98 -5.85
N ALA A 202 24.40 -25.43 -5.18
CA ALA A 202 25.80 -25.53 -5.64
C ALA A 202 26.65 -26.59 -4.89
N SER A 203 26.08 -27.37 -3.97
CA SER A 203 26.83 -28.38 -3.18
C SER A 203 26.42 -29.82 -3.49
N GLY A 204 26.07 -30.10 -4.74
CA GLY A 204 25.54 -31.40 -5.18
C GLY A 204 26.26 -31.99 -6.39
N ASP A 205 27.57 -31.79 -6.54
CA ASP A 205 28.39 -32.69 -7.35
C ASP A 205 29.87 -32.59 -6.96
N SER A 206 30.35 -33.57 -6.19
CA SER A 206 31.74 -34.02 -6.22
C SER A 206 31.86 -35.39 -5.53
N GLY A 207 31.66 -36.42 -6.36
CA GLY A 207 32.26 -37.75 -6.35
C GLY A 207 32.70 -38.40 -5.03
N SER A 208 32.23 -39.63 -4.79
CA SER A 208 32.87 -40.87 -5.27
C SER A 208 32.00 -42.08 -4.93
#